data_AF-A0A954ZQY6-F1
#
_entry.id   AF-A0A954ZQY6-F1
#
_cell.length_a   1.000
_cell.length_b   1.000
_cell.length_c   1.000
_cell.angle_alpha   90.00
_cell.angle_beta   90.00
_cell.angle_gamma   90.00
#
_symmetry.space_group_name_H-M   'P 1'
#
loop_
_entity.id
_entity.type
_entity.pdbx_description
1 polymer ?
#
loop_
_entity_poly.entity_id
_entity_poly.type
_entity_poly.pdbx_seq_one_letter_code
_entity_poly.pdbx_strand_id
1 'polypeptide(L)'
;MRKHALTALALVAASGASAQTFSLDDNPSGPLTSAFYGIGFSAEDPFGLFLPPVAAGRIGPSPTLITVSGITHVDGTLLTVDPAIPAEPVLDMPSPGGTYLDAVSQDHEIYYPEVSREVNIRFSVDRATRGLPGTPLASEFANNQHPGDIYISERTFRNPGFFVGTLGAGPFAGALPTAMPAMGTHRLEFDESALHLTPGLGVGNFIGPGLPAPMIVPGRHDNVDAFNILPDPMMDLDGDNKNDRDSFFSIPPAQAMAAGFSAADIFAIPKGTGMGVTPPWAPALKMGLNSMGFPPNPELQGQLDDIDGLVVWDFGEFNPDQPFAEDLRDYAIFSLSERSASLDALRSMGFPVDGSTIFFTDFSGAFAIYLYGSQVGIEDWSIGDQQFSNLDALEINAQVTPPCDPCLLADVNGDGVVTPADFSAWVTAFNNGDPKADQNCDGVVSPADFSAWVTNYNLCTP
;
A
#
# COMPACT_ATOMS: atom_id res chain seq x y z
N MET A 1 42.13 24.78 18.36
CA MET A 1 41.63 23.53 17.75
C MET A 1 40.73 22.82 18.74
N ARG A 2 39.44 23.15 18.74
CA ARG A 2 38.38 22.39 19.43
C ARG A 2 37.34 22.10 18.36
N LYS A 3 37.16 20.82 18.02
CA LYS A 3 36.16 20.35 17.06
C LYS A 3 34.81 20.39 17.77
N HIS A 4 33.91 21.25 17.29
CA HIS A 4 32.49 21.14 17.58
C HIS A 4 31.95 19.95 16.78
N ALA A 5 31.62 18.87 17.47
CA ALA A 5 30.66 17.90 16.97
C ALA A 5 29.28 18.56 17.14
N LEU A 6 28.74 19.10 16.05
CA LEU A 6 27.31 19.34 15.96
C LEU A 6 26.65 17.96 15.91
N THR A 7 26.07 17.56 17.03
CA THR A 7 25.03 16.53 17.06
C THR A 7 23.87 17.08 16.23
N ALA A 8 23.77 16.64 14.98
CA ALA A 8 22.55 16.74 14.21
C ALA A 8 21.54 15.77 14.81
N LEU A 9 20.99 16.15 15.97
CA LEU A 9 19.68 15.67 16.37
C LEU A 9 18.75 16.35 15.36
N ALA A 10 18.44 15.64 14.28
CA ALA A 10 17.45 16.06 13.33
C ALA A 10 16.18 16.31 14.12
N LEU A 11 15.83 17.59 14.25
CA LEU A 11 14.46 18.02 14.44
C LEU A 11 13.72 17.43 13.24
N VAL A 12 13.19 16.22 13.39
CA VAL A 12 11.90 15.88 12.79
C VAL A 12 10.97 16.89 13.45
N ALA A 13 10.86 18.05 12.81
CA ALA A 13 9.85 19.01 13.17
C ALA A 13 8.54 18.25 13.10
N ALA A 14 7.74 18.38 14.15
CA ALA A 14 6.36 17.95 14.20
C ALA A 14 5.55 18.67 13.10
N SER A 15 5.76 18.29 11.84
CA SER A 15 4.70 18.29 10.84
C SER A 15 3.60 17.46 11.46
N GLY A 16 2.40 18.05 11.63
CA GLY A 16 1.25 17.42 12.28
C GLY A 16 1.22 15.93 11.94
N ALA A 17 1.47 15.12 12.96
CA ALA A 17 1.89 13.75 12.74
C ALA A 17 0.67 12.97 12.24
N SER A 18 0.71 12.66 10.94
CA SER A 18 -0.22 11.77 10.26
C SER A 18 -0.37 10.49 11.06
N ALA A 19 -1.60 10.07 11.34
CA ALA A 19 -1.85 8.73 11.81
C ALA A 19 -1.27 7.74 10.79
N GLN A 20 -0.50 6.78 11.29
CA GLN A 20 0.09 5.70 10.49
C GLN A 20 -0.64 4.43 10.85
N THR A 21 -1.27 3.80 9.86
CA THR A 21 -1.89 2.50 10.01
C THR A 21 -1.03 1.46 9.30
N PHE A 22 -0.78 0.31 9.92
CA PHE A 22 0.01 -0.75 9.31
C PHE A 22 -0.48 -2.13 9.76
N SER A 23 -0.18 -3.17 9.00
CA SER A 23 -0.29 -4.57 9.45
C SER A 23 1.10 -5.20 9.48
N LEU A 24 1.22 -6.26 10.27
CA LEU A 24 2.44 -7.03 10.42
C LEU A 24 2.18 -8.47 10.00
N ASP A 25 3.15 -9.12 9.36
CA ASP A 25 2.94 -10.51 8.94
C ASP A 25 3.21 -11.42 10.11
N ASP A 26 2.19 -12.19 10.48
CA ASP A 26 2.21 -13.09 11.61
C ASP A 26 2.40 -14.55 11.22
N ASN A 27 2.72 -14.81 9.94
CA ASN A 27 2.59 -16.16 9.45
C ASN A 27 3.76 -17.06 9.91
N PRO A 28 3.47 -18.20 10.56
CA PRO A 28 4.49 -19.20 10.83
C PRO A 28 5.05 -19.76 9.52
N SER A 29 6.36 -19.63 9.36
CA SER A 29 7.19 -20.27 8.32
C SER A 29 7.23 -21.80 8.34
N GLY A 30 6.24 -22.45 8.94
CA GLY A 30 6.17 -23.89 8.96
C GLY A 30 5.12 -24.43 9.92
N PRO A 31 4.68 -25.69 9.72
CA PRO A 31 3.62 -26.31 10.48
C PRO A 31 4.15 -26.66 11.87
N LEU A 32 4.02 -25.77 12.85
CA LEU A 32 4.52 -26.11 14.18
C LEU A 32 3.69 -27.20 14.88
N THR A 33 2.48 -27.56 14.41
CA THR A 33 1.78 -28.76 14.93
C THR A 33 0.74 -29.43 14.01
N SER A 34 0.42 -28.88 12.84
CA SER A 34 -0.68 -29.40 12.01
C SER A 34 -0.21 -30.44 11.00
N ALA A 35 -0.10 -31.70 11.41
CA ALA A 35 0.22 -32.83 10.52
C ALA A 35 -0.90 -33.16 9.50
N PHE A 36 -1.92 -32.30 9.35
CA PHE A 36 -3.18 -32.62 8.65
C PHE A 36 -3.55 -31.70 7.48
N TYR A 37 -2.80 -30.64 7.20
CA TYR A 37 -3.05 -29.77 6.05
C TYR A 37 -1.75 -29.63 5.24
N GLY A 38 -1.75 -30.22 4.04
CA GLY A 38 -0.59 -30.29 3.14
C GLY A 38 -0.57 -29.18 2.08
N ILE A 39 -0.95 -27.97 2.45
CA ILE A 39 -1.02 -26.80 1.55
C ILE A 39 -0.37 -25.61 2.29
N GLY A 40 0.41 -24.81 1.58
CA GLY A 40 1.16 -23.65 2.10
C GLY A 40 0.26 -22.65 2.82
N PHE A 41 0.83 -21.96 3.80
CA PHE A 41 0.06 -21.15 4.75
C PHE A 41 0.26 -19.64 4.60
N SER A 42 1.25 -19.15 3.85
CA SER A 42 1.65 -17.73 3.84
C SER A 42 1.81 -17.11 2.46
N ALA A 43 1.67 -15.78 2.36
CA ALA A 43 2.04 -15.00 1.16
C ALA A 43 3.51 -15.22 0.74
N GLU A 44 4.42 -15.39 1.72
CA GLU A 44 5.85 -15.64 1.48
C GLU A 44 6.16 -17.11 1.04
N ASP A 45 5.28 -18.08 1.32
CA ASP A 45 5.37 -19.48 0.84
C ASP A 45 3.96 -20.09 0.59
N PRO A 46 3.22 -19.59 -0.42
CA PRO A 46 1.80 -19.89 -0.58
C PRO A 46 1.55 -21.35 -0.94
N PHE A 47 2.61 -22.07 -1.32
CA PHE A 47 2.53 -23.45 -1.76
C PHE A 47 3.25 -24.43 -0.82
N GLY A 48 3.89 -23.96 0.26
CA GLY A 48 4.59 -24.84 1.21
C GLY A 48 5.69 -25.68 0.54
N LEU A 49 6.18 -25.24 -0.62
CA LEU A 49 7.09 -25.99 -1.46
C LEU A 49 8.49 -25.67 -1.00
N PHE A 50 9.08 -26.61 -0.24
CA PHE A 50 10.47 -26.63 0.25
C PHE A 50 11.32 -25.55 -0.42
N LEU A 51 11.31 -24.35 0.16
CA LEU A 51 12.27 -23.33 -0.23
C LEU A 51 13.67 -23.93 -0.05
N PRO A 52 14.64 -23.57 -0.91
CA PRO A 52 16.03 -23.92 -0.63
C PRO A 52 16.34 -23.56 0.85
N PRO A 53 17.14 -24.35 1.58
CA PRO A 53 17.31 -24.24 3.04
C PRO A 53 17.68 -22.84 3.57
N VAL A 54 18.11 -21.95 2.70
CA VAL A 54 18.53 -20.57 3.00
C VAL A 54 17.34 -19.64 3.24
N ALA A 55 16.17 -19.91 2.66
CA ALA A 55 14.98 -19.06 2.78
C ALA A 55 13.90 -19.59 3.74
N ALA A 56 13.77 -20.92 3.87
CA ALA A 56 12.87 -21.55 4.86
C ALA A 56 13.19 -21.18 6.33
N GLY A 57 14.38 -20.61 6.58
CA GLY A 57 14.81 -20.14 7.89
C GLY A 57 14.77 -18.62 8.06
N ARG A 58 13.97 -17.88 7.28
CA ARG A 58 13.85 -16.40 7.42
C ARG A 58 12.42 -15.92 7.62
N ILE A 59 11.47 -16.56 6.96
CA ILE A 59 10.01 -16.39 7.11
C ILE A 59 9.64 -16.66 8.57
N GLY A 60 8.63 -16.02 9.15
CA GLY A 60 8.05 -16.40 10.45
C GLY A 60 7.46 -15.20 11.20
N PRO A 61 6.52 -15.40 12.15
CA PRO A 61 5.67 -14.35 12.70
C PRO A 61 6.43 -13.12 13.17
N SER A 62 5.86 -11.96 12.90
CA SER A 62 6.24 -10.70 13.52
C SER A 62 6.16 -10.83 15.05
N PRO A 63 7.31 -10.81 15.77
CA PRO A 63 7.33 -11.00 17.23
C PRO A 63 6.55 -9.95 18.01
N THR A 64 6.33 -8.75 17.46
CA THR A 64 5.63 -7.67 18.15
C THR A 64 4.14 -7.96 18.36
N LEU A 65 3.53 -8.79 17.51
CA LEU A 65 2.13 -9.22 17.64
C LEU A 65 1.86 -10.05 18.91
N ILE A 66 2.89 -10.68 19.48
CA ILE A 66 2.75 -11.52 20.69
C ILE A 66 2.58 -10.67 21.96
N THR A 67 2.91 -9.38 21.91
CA THR A 67 3.18 -8.59 23.12
C THR A 67 2.36 -7.33 23.30
N VAL A 68 1.65 -6.86 22.28
CA VAL A 68 0.72 -5.74 22.45
C VAL A 68 -0.34 -6.14 23.48
N SER A 69 -0.44 -5.36 24.55
CA SER A 69 -1.02 -5.76 25.84
C SER A 69 -2.55 -5.89 25.78
N GLY A 70 -3.07 -7.09 26.08
CA GLY A 70 -4.46 -7.29 26.53
C GLY A 70 -5.47 -7.72 25.48
N ILE A 71 -5.07 -7.83 24.21
CA ILE A 71 -5.88 -8.40 23.13
C ILE A 71 -5.02 -9.46 22.41
N THR A 72 -5.55 -10.67 22.22
CA THR A 72 -4.99 -11.59 21.23
C THR A 72 -5.26 -10.98 19.87
N HIS A 73 -4.30 -10.23 19.34
CA HIS A 73 -4.33 -9.79 17.96
C HIS A 73 -4.26 -11.04 17.07
N VAL A 74 -5.06 -11.00 16.01
CA VAL A 74 -5.08 -12.01 14.96
C VAL A 74 -4.46 -11.38 13.72
N ASP A 75 -3.91 -12.21 12.85
CA ASP A 75 -3.31 -11.73 11.60
C ASP A 75 -4.20 -10.77 10.83
N GLY A 76 -3.60 -9.83 10.11
CA GLY A 76 -4.35 -8.82 9.35
C GLY A 76 -5.04 -7.77 10.22
N THR A 77 -4.66 -7.69 11.50
CA THR A 77 -5.05 -6.57 12.35
C THR A 77 -4.36 -5.31 11.86
N LEU A 78 -5.14 -4.27 11.57
CA LEU A 78 -4.60 -2.94 11.33
C LEU A 78 -4.27 -2.27 12.66
N LEU A 79 -3.02 -1.84 12.79
CA LEU A 79 -2.45 -1.19 13.95
C LEU A 79 -2.20 0.28 13.64
N THR A 80 -2.58 1.17 14.56
CA THR A 80 -2.30 2.60 14.44
C THR A 80 -1.28 3.03 15.49
N VAL A 81 -0.23 3.75 15.07
CA VAL A 81 0.68 4.43 16.01
C VAL A 81 0.17 5.86 16.23
N ASP A 82 -0.24 6.17 17.46
CA ASP A 82 -0.53 7.55 17.85
C ASP A 82 0.77 8.25 18.27
N PRO A 83 1.28 9.24 17.51
CA PRO A 83 2.48 9.97 17.86
C PRO A 83 2.35 10.78 19.17
N ALA A 84 1.13 11.09 19.62
CA ALA A 84 0.85 11.77 20.89
C ALA A 84 0.83 10.82 22.10
N ILE A 85 0.63 9.53 21.87
CA ILE A 85 0.65 8.49 22.90
C ILE A 85 1.77 7.50 22.52
N PRO A 86 3.00 7.67 23.05
CA PRO A 86 4.14 6.80 22.75
C PRO A 86 4.03 5.41 23.39
N ALA A 87 2.80 4.91 23.56
CA ALA A 87 2.49 3.56 23.99
C ALA A 87 2.20 2.69 22.76
N GLU A 88 2.14 1.39 23.00
CA GLU A 88 1.98 0.32 22.00
C GLU A 88 0.92 0.62 20.93
N PRO A 89 1.09 0.08 19.70
CA PRO A 89 0.12 0.27 18.61
C PRO A 89 -1.31 -0.08 19.05
N VAL A 90 -2.29 0.70 18.61
CA VAL A 90 -3.71 0.51 18.94
C VAL A 90 -4.40 -0.25 17.81
N LEU A 91 -5.25 -1.22 18.15
CA LEU A 91 -6.13 -1.89 17.19
C LEU A 91 -7.08 -0.88 16.54
N ASP A 92 -6.95 -0.68 15.24
CA ASP A 92 -7.83 0.15 14.43
C ASP A 92 -8.98 -0.69 13.87
N MET A 93 -8.64 -1.70 13.07
CA MET A 93 -9.61 -2.58 12.43
C MET A 93 -9.27 -4.05 12.68
N PRO A 94 -10.19 -4.87 13.22
CA PRO A 94 -9.98 -6.30 13.31
C PRO A 94 -10.02 -6.89 11.90
N SER A 95 -9.14 -7.86 11.64
CA SER A 95 -9.11 -8.55 10.37
C SER A 95 -10.50 -9.08 9.98
N PRO A 96 -10.99 -8.84 8.76
CA PRO A 96 -12.29 -9.31 8.31
C PRO A 96 -12.40 -10.85 8.42
N GLY A 97 -13.19 -11.32 9.39
CA GLY A 97 -13.38 -12.75 9.63
C GLY A 97 -12.36 -13.41 10.57
N GLY A 98 -11.45 -12.63 11.18
CA GLY A 98 -10.40 -13.17 12.07
C GLY A 98 -9.29 -13.87 11.29
N THR A 99 -8.92 -13.34 10.13
CA THR A 99 -8.14 -14.04 9.12
C THR A 99 -6.99 -13.21 8.56
N TYR A 100 -6.06 -13.89 7.92
CA TYR A 100 -4.86 -13.32 7.34
C TYR A 100 -5.18 -12.31 6.21
N LEU A 101 -4.40 -11.24 6.12
CA LEU A 101 -4.47 -10.24 5.05
C LEU A 101 -3.11 -10.19 4.36
N ASP A 102 -3.07 -10.31 3.03
CA ASP A 102 -1.79 -10.20 2.31
C ASP A 102 -1.46 -8.76 1.95
N ALA A 103 -2.47 -7.96 1.63
CA ALA A 103 -2.30 -6.54 1.34
C ALA A 103 -3.52 -5.75 1.81
N VAL A 104 -3.29 -4.50 2.24
CA VAL A 104 -4.37 -3.57 2.62
C VAL A 104 -4.12 -2.20 2.05
N SER A 105 -5.19 -1.57 1.57
CA SER A 105 -5.27 -0.16 1.21
C SER A 105 -6.44 0.47 1.95
N GLN A 106 -6.32 1.74 2.31
CA GLN A 106 -7.52 2.56 2.56
C GLN A 106 -7.86 3.30 1.28
N ASP A 107 -9.05 3.87 1.17
CA ASP A 107 -9.42 4.62 -0.01
C ASP A 107 -8.55 5.88 -0.21
N HIS A 108 -8.02 6.02 -1.43
CA HIS A 108 -7.17 7.12 -1.87
C HIS A 108 -7.90 8.15 -2.74
N GLU A 109 -9.24 8.17 -2.76
CA GLU A 109 -10.07 9.09 -3.59
C GLU A 109 -9.57 10.56 -3.61
N ILE A 110 -9.01 11.06 -2.51
CA ILE A 110 -8.51 12.44 -2.38
C ILE A 110 -7.29 12.73 -3.28
N TYR A 111 -6.60 11.71 -3.78
CA TYR A 111 -5.36 11.82 -4.56
C TYR A 111 -5.57 11.53 -6.05
N TYR A 112 -6.48 12.27 -6.67
CA TYR A 112 -6.78 12.13 -8.09
C TYR A 112 -5.84 12.99 -8.98
N PRO A 113 -5.68 12.67 -10.27
CA PRO A 113 -4.71 13.33 -11.17
C PRO A 113 -4.77 14.85 -11.23
N GLU A 114 -5.95 15.41 -11.01
CA GLU A 114 -6.24 16.83 -10.97
C GLU A 114 -5.67 17.49 -9.70
N VAL A 115 -5.55 16.73 -8.61
CA VAL A 115 -4.98 17.14 -7.32
C VAL A 115 -3.49 16.82 -7.21
N SER A 116 -3.07 15.69 -7.76
CA SER A 116 -1.68 15.25 -7.71
C SER A 116 -1.26 14.73 -9.07
N ARG A 117 -0.43 15.50 -9.78
CA ARG A 117 0.08 15.07 -11.09
C ARG A 117 1.13 13.99 -10.99
N GLU A 118 1.88 14.00 -9.89
CA GLU A 118 2.96 13.05 -9.66
C GLU A 118 2.94 12.55 -8.21
N VAL A 119 3.32 11.29 -8.04
CA VAL A 119 3.34 10.59 -6.75
C VAL A 119 4.73 10.01 -6.50
N ASN A 120 5.20 10.00 -5.26
CA ASN A 120 6.27 9.11 -4.85
C ASN A 120 5.66 7.76 -4.43
N ILE A 121 6.43 6.70 -4.56
CA ILE A 121 6.04 5.37 -4.09
C ILE A 121 6.66 5.15 -2.72
N ARG A 122 5.84 4.77 -1.76
CA ARG A 122 6.24 4.29 -0.45
C ARG A 122 6.11 2.77 -0.43
N PHE A 123 7.03 2.11 0.23
CA PHE A 123 7.01 0.67 0.29
C PHE A 123 7.77 0.09 1.48
N SER A 124 7.31 -1.07 1.92
CA SER A 124 8.09 -2.03 2.71
C SER A 124 8.57 -3.15 1.78
N VAL A 125 9.47 -4.00 2.28
CA VAL A 125 9.96 -5.14 1.53
C VAL A 125 10.10 -6.38 2.38
N ASP A 126 10.06 -7.50 1.69
CA ASP A 126 10.32 -8.83 2.23
C ASP A 126 11.67 -9.00 2.90
N ARG A 127 11.74 -10.01 3.79
CA ARG A 127 12.93 -10.37 4.59
C ARG A 127 14.17 -10.77 3.80
N ALA A 128 14.00 -11.00 2.52
CA ALA A 128 15.06 -11.40 1.61
C ALA A 128 15.23 -10.45 0.42
N THR A 129 14.43 -9.38 0.35
CA THR A 129 14.51 -8.36 -0.70
C THR A 129 15.74 -7.49 -0.53
N ARG A 130 16.44 -7.24 -1.64
CA ARG A 130 17.68 -6.44 -1.67
C ARG A 130 17.48 -5.15 -2.44
N GLY A 131 18.16 -4.11 -1.98
CA GLY A 131 18.27 -2.86 -2.73
C GLY A 131 19.42 -2.88 -3.72
N LEU A 132 19.33 -2.04 -4.74
CA LEU A 132 20.46 -1.78 -5.65
C LEU A 132 21.69 -1.29 -4.86
N PRO A 133 22.92 -1.66 -5.26
CA PRO A 133 24.12 -1.25 -4.56
C PRO A 133 24.20 0.28 -4.35
N GLY A 134 24.41 0.70 -3.09
CA GLY A 134 24.51 2.11 -2.72
C GLY A 134 23.18 2.78 -2.36
N THR A 135 22.06 2.05 -2.40
CA THR A 135 20.77 2.53 -1.89
C THR A 135 20.66 2.33 -0.37
N PRO A 136 19.74 3.05 0.30
CA PRO A 136 19.43 2.82 1.71
C PRO A 136 18.94 1.41 1.99
N LEU A 137 18.08 0.84 1.14
CA LEU A 137 17.65 -0.57 1.31
C LEU A 137 18.83 -1.55 1.23
N ALA A 138 19.81 -1.33 0.35
CA ALA A 138 21.01 -2.17 0.35
C ALA A 138 21.82 -2.06 1.65
N SER A 139 21.79 -0.89 2.29
CA SER A 139 22.46 -0.64 3.58
C SER A 139 21.70 -1.33 4.72
N GLU A 140 20.39 -1.20 4.78
CA GLU A 140 19.57 -1.84 5.81
C GLU A 140 19.45 -3.36 5.64
N PHE A 141 19.50 -3.85 4.40
CA PHE A 141 19.67 -5.27 4.13
C PHE A 141 20.97 -5.81 4.72
N ALA A 142 22.09 -5.08 4.56
CA ALA A 142 23.38 -5.46 5.14
C ALA A 142 23.37 -5.42 6.68
N ASN A 143 22.47 -4.62 7.27
CA ASN A 143 22.26 -4.54 8.72
C ASN A 143 21.19 -5.50 9.24
N ASN A 144 20.44 -6.21 8.40
CA ASN A 144 19.26 -7.02 8.78
C ASN A 144 18.09 -6.20 9.38
N GLN A 145 17.91 -4.93 8.99
CA GLN A 145 16.84 -4.06 9.51
C GLN A 145 15.67 -3.85 8.52
N HIS A 146 15.94 -4.07 7.23
CA HIS A 146 14.99 -3.77 6.14
C HIS A 146 13.53 -4.23 6.22
N PRO A 147 13.11 -5.34 6.88
CA PRO A 147 11.74 -5.83 6.69
C PRO A 147 10.67 -4.99 7.40
N GLY A 148 11.06 -4.29 8.47
CA GLY A 148 10.17 -3.38 9.20
C GLY A 148 10.31 -1.91 8.77
N ASP A 149 11.15 -1.65 7.76
CA ASP A 149 11.47 -0.31 7.30
C ASP A 149 10.51 0.15 6.20
N ILE A 150 10.18 1.44 6.20
CA ILE A 150 9.43 2.08 5.13
C ILE A 150 10.36 2.97 4.31
N TYR A 151 10.39 2.71 3.02
CA TYR A 151 11.15 3.45 2.04
C TYR A 151 10.24 4.35 1.21
N ILE A 152 10.79 5.44 0.69
CA ILE A 152 10.11 6.32 -0.26
C ILE A 152 11.00 6.61 -1.45
N SER A 153 10.44 6.50 -2.66
CA SER A 153 11.14 6.85 -3.90
C SER A 153 11.54 8.33 -3.88
N GLU A 154 12.79 8.63 -4.24
CA GLU A 154 13.23 10.04 -4.38
C GLU A 154 12.71 10.66 -5.68
N ARG A 155 12.49 9.82 -6.69
CA ARG A 155 11.85 10.20 -7.95
C ARG A 155 10.32 10.14 -7.79
N THR A 156 9.66 11.09 -8.44
CA THR A 156 8.21 11.10 -8.63
C THR A 156 7.81 10.36 -9.92
N PHE A 157 6.61 9.81 -9.92
CA PHE A 157 5.99 9.07 -11.01
C PHE A 157 4.66 9.70 -11.38
N ARG A 158 4.25 9.58 -12.63
CA ARG A 158 2.96 10.12 -13.08
C ARG A 158 1.83 9.42 -12.30
N ASN A 159 0.89 10.20 -11.75
CA ASN A 159 -0.25 9.66 -11.01
C ASN A 159 -0.97 8.55 -11.82
N PRO A 160 -1.27 7.39 -11.21
CA PRO A 160 -1.92 6.26 -11.87
C PRO A 160 -3.25 6.62 -12.53
N GLY A 161 -4.02 7.57 -11.98
CA GLY A 161 -5.29 7.99 -12.56
C GLY A 161 -5.22 8.54 -13.99
N PHE A 162 -4.04 8.97 -14.47
CA PHE A 162 -3.84 9.35 -15.89
C PHE A 162 -3.97 8.17 -16.86
N PHE A 163 -3.96 6.94 -16.38
CA PHE A 163 -4.02 5.72 -17.20
C PHE A 163 -5.39 5.05 -17.17
N VAL A 164 -6.36 5.60 -16.42
CA VAL A 164 -7.74 5.10 -16.38
C VAL A 164 -8.35 5.17 -17.78
N GLY A 165 -8.89 4.04 -18.23
CA GLY A 165 -9.48 3.88 -19.56
C GLY A 165 -8.48 3.70 -20.71
N THR A 166 -7.19 3.51 -20.41
CA THR A 166 -6.14 3.40 -21.44
C THR A 166 -5.68 1.97 -21.73
N LEU A 167 -6.07 0.98 -20.93
CA LEU A 167 -5.52 -0.39 -20.99
C LEU A 167 -5.94 -1.19 -22.23
N GLY A 168 -6.92 -0.72 -23.00
CA GLY A 168 -7.34 -1.38 -24.24
C GLY A 168 -8.05 -2.72 -23.98
N ALA A 169 -7.89 -3.69 -24.88
CA ALA A 169 -8.58 -4.98 -24.78
C ALA A 169 -7.61 -6.12 -24.49
N GLY A 170 -8.03 -7.04 -23.62
CA GLY A 170 -7.27 -8.21 -23.21
C GLY A 170 -6.76 -8.09 -21.77
N PRO A 171 -6.25 -9.19 -21.20
CA PRO A 171 -5.94 -9.24 -19.78
C PRO A 171 -4.66 -8.50 -19.39
N PHE A 172 -3.73 -8.33 -20.33
CA PHE A 172 -2.49 -7.60 -20.12
C PHE A 172 -2.28 -6.57 -21.24
N ALA A 173 -2.15 -5.30 -20.85
CA ALA A 173 -2.06 -4.16 -21.75
C ALA A 173 -0.62 -3.77 -22.13
N GLY A 174 0.39 -4.44 -21.55
CA GLY A 174 1.80 -4.10 -21.74
C GLY A 174 2.35 -3.21 -20.62
N ALA A 175 3.38 -2.45 -20.95
CA ALA A 175 4.02 -1.51 -20.03
C ALA A 175 3.53 -0.08 -20.26
N LEU A 176 3.15 0.61 -19.18
CA LEU A 176 2.75 2.01 -19.23
C LEU A 176 3.96 2.93 -19.46
N PRO A 177 3.77 4.17 -19.93
CA PRO A 177 4.85 5.14 -20.08
C PRO A 177 5.68 5.41 -18.81
N THR A 178 5.15 5.12 -17.62
CA THR A 178 5.87 5.19 -16.34
C THR A 178 6.93 4.11 -16.19
N ALA A 179 6.73 2.93 -16.81
CA ALA A 179 7.62 1.78 -16.74
C ALA A 179 8.85 1.88 -17.68
N MET A 180 9.33 3.11 -17.95
CA MET A 180 10.50 3.30 -18.78
C MET A 180 11.79 2.91 -18.02
N PRO A 181 12.77 2.26 -18.68
CA PRO A 181 14.01 1.83 -18.04
C PRO A 181 14.76 3.00 -17.41
N ALA A 182 14.70 3.10 -16.09
CA ALA A 182 15.39 4.12 -15.32
C ALA A 182 15.62 3.57 -13.92
N MET A 183 16.87 3.51 -13.48
CA MET A 183 17.13 3.12 -12.10
C MET A 183 16.63 4.21 -11.16
N GLY A 184 15.87 3.78 -10.15
CA GLY A 184 15.41 4.62 -9.07
C GLY A 184 16.42 4.72 -7.95
N THR A 185 16.27 5.77 -7.17
CA THR A 185 16.80 5.85 -5.81
C THR A 185 15.63 6.10 -4.87
N HIS A 186 15.85 5.78 -3.61
CA HIS A 186 14.90 5.92 -2.54
C HIS A 186 15.65 6.35 -1.28
N ARG A 187 14.89 6.83 -0.30
CA ARG A 187 15.38 7.10 1.05
C ARG A 187 14.63 6.25 2.06
N LEU A 188 15.27 5.94 3.18
CA LEU A 188 14.58 5.44 4.37
C LEU A 188 13.69 6.57 4.90
N GLU A 189 12.36 6.37 4.86
CA GLU A 189 11.38 7.32 5.39
C GLU A 189 11.16 7.07 6.88
N PHE A 190 10.88 5.81 7.23
CA PHE A 190 10.72 5.35 8.60
C PHE A 190 11.57 4.11 8.84
N ASP A 191 12.29 4.13 9.95
CA ASP A 191 12.98 2.97 10.49
C ASP A 191 12.00 2.19 11.36
N GLU A 192 12.17 0.87 11.46
CA GLU A 192 11.28 -0.03 12.19
C GLU A 192 11.08 0.40 13.67
N SER A 193 12.06 1.11 14.25
CA SER A 193 11.95 1.66 15.61
C SER A 193 10.91 2.78 15.74
N ALA A 194 10.56 3.47 14.66
CA ALA A 194 9.51 4.50 14.63
C ALA A 194 8.11 3.88 14.81
N LEU A 195 7.94 2.63 14.39
CA LEU A 195 6.71 1.85 14.51
C LEU A 195 6.70 0.94 15.75
N HIS A 196 7.72 1.06 16.61
CA HIS A 196 7.93 0.17 17.76
C HIS A 196 8.03 -1.31 17.38
N LEU A 197 8.66 -1.59 16.23
CA LEU A 197 8.92 -2.94 15.75
C LEU A 197 10.28 -3.46 16.23
N THR A 198 10.38 -4.77 16.31
CA THR A 198 11.49 -5.54 16.85
C THR A 198 12.37 -6.08 15.71
N PRO A 199 13.62 -5.62 15.60
CA PRO A 199 14.59 -6.16 14.64
C PRO A 199 15.46 -7.24 15.30
N GLY A 200 14.87 -8.35 15.72
CA GLY A 200 15.65 -9.51 16.17
C GLY A 200 16.06 -9.56 17.64
N LEU A 201 15.86 -8.49 18.41
CA LEU A 201 16.28 -8.42 19.84
C LEU A 201 15.19 -8.86 20.83
N GLY A 202 14.02 -9.23 20.32
CA GLY A 202 12.85 -9.46 21.15
C GLY A 202 12.17 -8.15 21.57
N VAL A 203 10.91 -8.29 21.94
CA VAL A 203 9.97 -7.19 22.14
C VAL A 203 10.51 -6.11 23.07
N GLY A 204 10.30 -4.85 22.67
CA GLY A 204 10.66 -3.66 23.45
C GLY A 204 12.15 -3.30 23.38
N ASN A 205 12.92 -4.00 22.56
CA ASN A 205 14.31 -3.66 22.27
C ASN A 205 14.44 -3.20 20.82
N PHE A 206 14.78 -1.92 20.65
CA PHE A 206 14.91 -1.28 19.35
C PHE A 206 16.37 -1.10 18.97
N ILE A 207 16.65 -1.22 17.68
CA ILE A 207 17.95 -0.88 17.09
C ILE A 207 17.73 0.41 16.32
N GLY A 208 18.61 1.38 16.52
CA GLY A 208 18.51 2.65 15.79
C GLY A 208 19.05 2.51 14.36
N PRO A 209 18.71 3.46 13.48
CA PRO A 209 19.08 3.40 12.06
C PRO A 209 20.58 3.18 11.82
N GLY A 210 20.90 2.30 10.88
CA GLY A 210 22.26 2.02 10.45
C GLY A 210 23.10 1.20 11.44
N LEU A 211 22.48 0.59 12.45
CA LEU A 211 23.16 -0.31 13.39
C LEU A 211 22.83 -1.78 13.05
N PRO A 212 23.81 -2.69 13.08
CA PRO A 212 23.54 -4.08 12.73
C PRO A 212 22.56 -4.76 13.71
N ALA A 213 21.49 -5.31 13.17
CA ALA A 213 20.58 -6.23 13.83
C ALA A 213 21.10 -7.68 13.82
N PRO A 214 20.61 -8.53 14.76
CA PRO A 214 20.78 -9.97 14.67
C PRO A 214 20.39 -10.52 13.30
N MET A 215 20.91 -11.69 12.96
CA MET A 215 20.52 -12.37 11.71
C MET A 215 19.00 -12.57 11.67
N ILE A 216 18.40 -12.28 10.51
CA ILE A 216 17.00 -12.60 10.24
C ILE A 216 16.81 -14.11 10.33
N VAL A 217 15.97 -14.51 11.27
CA VAL A 217 15.54 -15.88 11.52
C VAL A 217 14.04 -15.86 11.82
N PRO A 218 13.33 -16.99 11.70
CA PRO A 218 11.88 -17.03 11.85
C PRO A 218 11.46 -16.51 13.22
N GLY A 219 10.42 -15.68 13.26
CA GLY A 219 9.84 -15.23 14.53
C GLY A 219 10.65 -14.14 15.25
N ARG A 220 11.58 -13.47 14.55
CA ARG A 220 12.50 -12.52 15.20
C ARG A 220 12.48 -11.11 14.63
N HIS A 221 12.13 -10.92 13.37
CA HIS A 221 12.03 -9.61 12.77
C HIS A 221 10.58 -9.40 12.39
N ASP A 222 10.01 -8.27 12.81
CA ASP A 222 8.73 -7.85 12.23
C ASP A 222 8.94 -7.51 10.76
N ASN A 223 7.89 -7.73 9.97
CA ASN A 223 7.75 -7.27 8.60
C ASN A 223 6.39 -6.61 8.44
N VAL A 224 6.34 -5.62 7.58
CA VAL A 224 5.14 -4.80 7.36
C VAL A 224 4.52 -5.19 6.02
N ASP A 225 3.30 -5.76 6.03
CA ASP A 225 2.56 -6.15 4.80
C ASP A 225 1.45 -5.17 4.40
N ALA A 226 1.16 -4.23 5.27
CA ALA A 226 0.37 -3.09 4.89
C ALA A 226 0.90 -1.89 5.60
N PHE A 227 0.95 -0.79 4.87
CA PHE A 227 1.34 0.48 5.42
C PHE A 227 0.48 1.53 4.76
N ASN A 228 -0.13 2.37 5.58
CA ASN A 228 -0.87 3.52 5.15
C ASN A 228 -0.46 4.73 5.96
N ILE A 229 -0.20 5.83 5.27
CA ILE A 229 0.15 7.10 5.88
C ILE A 229 -0.63 8.21 5.19
N LEU A 230 -1.74 8.60 5.81
CA LEU A 230 -2.49 9.75 5.35
C LEU A 230 -2.07 10.99 6.13
N PRO A 231 -1.85 12.15 5.48
CA PRO A 231 -1.88 13.42 6.17
C PRO A 231 -3.36 13.75 6.44
N ASP A 232 -4.05 12.99 7.29
CA ASP A 232 -5.48 13.24 7.42
C ASP A 232 -6.03 13.17 8.85
N PRO A 233 -6.21 14.34 9.52
CA PRO A 233 -7.15 14.45 10.62
C PRO A 233 -8.60 14.09 10.23
N MET A 234 -8.92 13.85 8.95
CA MET A 234 -10.19 13.30 8.47
C MET A 234 -10.18 11.76 8.35
N MET A 235 -9.11 11.06 8.73
CA MET A 235 -9.19 9.63 8.97
C MET A 235 -10.13 9.32 10.13
N ASP A 236 -10.25 10.23 11.09
CA ASP A 236 -11.14 10.12 12.24
C ASP A 236 -11.92 11.44 12.34
N LEU A 237 -12.86 11.65 11.40
CA LEU A 237 -13.69 12.84 11.30
C LEU A 237 -14.52 13.06 12.58
N ASP A 238 -14.88 12.00 13.28
CA ASP A 238 -15.73 12.07 14.48
C ASP A 238 -14.98 11.99 15.83
N GLY A 239 -13.66 11.72 15.80
CA GLY A 239 -12.78 11.73 16.96
C GLY A 239 -12.89 10.48 17.83
N ASP A 240 -13.41 9.37 17.28
CA ASP A 240 -13.57 8.10 17.98
C ASP A 240 -12.33 7.18 17.91
N ASN A 241 -11.28 7.62 17.21
CA ASN A 241 -10.03 6.93 16.90
C ASN A 241 -10.21 5.68 16.02
N LYS A 242 -11.21 5.67 15.14
CA LYS A 242 -11.32 4.68 14.06
C LYS A 242 -11.24 5.37 12.71
N ASN A 243 -10.83 4.59 11.72
CA ASN A 243 -10.85 5.06 10.35
C ASN A 243 -12.29 5.21 9.80
N ASP A 244 -12.60 6.41 9.31
CA ASP A 244 -13.83 6.81 8.62
C ASP A 244 -13.77 6.61 7.11
N ARG A 245 -12.76 5.91 6.59
CA ARG A 245 -12.61 5.54 5.18
C ARG A 245 -12.90 4.06 4.95
N ASP A 246 -13.23 3.76 3.71
CA ASP A 246 -13.38 2.39 3.24
C ASP A 246 -12.00 1.72 3.17
N SER A 247 -11.93 0.45 3.58
CA SER A 247 -10.71 -0.36 3.54
C SER A 247 -10.83 -1.44 2.49
N PHE A 248 -9.78 -1.63 1.71
CA PHE A 248 -9.65 -2.64 0.66
C PHE A 248 -8.53 -3.61 0.99
N PHE A 249 -8.70 -4.90 0.71
CA PHE A 249 -7.71 -5.91 1.08
C PHE A 249 -7.75 -7.14 0.17
N SER A 250 -6.65 -7.89 0.13
CA SER A 250 -6.53 -9.26 -0.39
C SER A 250 -6.38 -10.26 0.76
N ILE A 251 -6.60 -11.55 0.47
CA ILE A 251 -6.49 -12.64 1.45
C ILE A 251 -5.62 -13.78 0.90
N PRO A 252 -4.92 -14.54 1.78
CA PRO A 252 -3.96 -15.53 1.33
C PRO A 252 -4.57 -16.66 0.50
N PRO A 253 -3.79 -17.26 -0.41
CA PRO A 253 -4.26 -18.32 -1.30
C PRO A 253 -4.96 -19.48 -0.61
N ALA A 254 -4.48 -19.91 0.56
CA ALA A 254 -5.09 -21.00 1.31
C ALA A 254 -6.52 -20.66 1.76
N GLN A 255 -6.73 -19.42 2.20
CA GLN A 255 -8.03 -18.95 2.67
C GLN A 255 -8.96 -18.65 1.50
N ALA A 256 -8.47 -17.96 0.47
CA ALA A 256 -9.22 -17.72 -0.75
C ALA A 256 -9.75 -19.05 -1.33
N MET A 257 -8.88 -20.05 -1.44
CA MET A 257 -9.24 -21.39 -1.91
C MET A 257 -10.30 -22.04 -1.01
N ALA A 258 -10.16 -21.95 0.32
CA ALA A 258 -11.13 -22.50 1.26
C ALA A 258 -12.51 -21.81 1.18
N ALA A 259 -12.53 -20.52 0.86
CA ALA A 259 -13.73 -19.71 0.71
C ALA A 259 -14.33 -19.77 -0.71
N GLY A 260 -13.62 -20.35 -1.68
CA GLY A 260 -14.04 -20.40 -3.09
C GLY A 260 -13.80 -19.10 -3.85
N PHE A 261 -12.86 -18.28 -3.40
CA PHE A 261 -12.40 -17.03 -3.99
C PHE A 261 -11.00 -17.17 -4.59
N SER A 262 -10.53 -16.12 -5.27
CA SER A 262 -9.12 -15.95 -5.66
C SER A 262 -8.35 -15.17 -4.59
N ALA A 263 -7.05 -15.43 -4.44
CA ALA A 263 -6.18 -14.60 -3.60
C ALA A 263 -6.01 -13.18 -4.18
N ALA A 264 -5.99 -13.08 -5.51
CA ALA A 264 -6.09 -11.81 -6.23
C ALA A 264 -7.48 -11.15 -6.26
N ASP A 265 -8.47 -11.66 -5.51
CA ASP A 265 -9.72 -10.91 -5.32
C ASP A 265 -9.48 -9.77 -4.33
N ILE A 266 -9.97 -8.57 -4.64
CA ILE A 266 -9.99 -7.45 -3.70
C ILE A 266 -11.35 -7.42 -3.01
N PHE A 267 -11.32 -7.37 -1.69
CA PHE A 267 -12.48 -7.23 -0.82
C PHE A 267 -12.52 -5.80 -0.27
N ALA A 268 -13.71 -5.34 0.10
CA ALA A 268 -13.91 -4.04 0.72
C ALA A 268 -14.67 -4.17 2.05
N ILE A 269 -14.27 -3.36 3.02
CA ILE A 269 -14.97 -3.12 4.27
C ILE A 269 -15.42 -1.67 4.27
N PRO A 270 -16.73 -1.42 4.20
CA PRO A 270 -17.22 -0.05 4.23
C PRO A 270 -17.00 0.57 5.61
N LYS A 271 -16.74 1.86 5.63
CA LYS A 271 -16.56 2.65 6.85
C LYS A 271 -17.71 2.43 7.84
N GLY A 272 -17.36 2.31 9.12
CA GLY A 272 -18.32 2.13 10.21
C GLY A 272 -19.12 0.82 10.19
N THR A 273 -18.84 -0.11 9.27
CA THR A 273 -19.52 -1.41 9.25
C THR A 273 -18.78 -2.45 10.11
N GLY A 274 -19.55 -3.29 10.80
CA GLY A 274 -19.00 -4.42 11.55
C GLY A 274 -18.65 -5.59 10.62
N MET A 275 -17.70 -6.43 11.04
CA MET A 275 -17.21 -7.59 10.28
C MET A 275 -18.34 -8.45 9.70
N GLY A 276 -18.31 -8.65 8.38
CA GLY A 276 -19.13 -9.61 7.65
C GLY A 276 -18.43 -9.97 6.35
N VAL A 277 -18.51 -11.24 5.93
CA VAL A 277 -17.92 -11.68 4.67
C VAL A 277 -18.71 -11.00 3.54
N THR A 278 -18.12 -9.98 2.93
CA THR A 278 -18.62 -9.33 1.72
C THR A 278 -18.19 -10.15 0.50
N PRO A 279 -19.00 -10.20 -0.57
CA PRO A 279 -18.48 -10.64 -1.86
C PRO A 279 -17.27 -9.77 -2.26
N PRO A 280 -16.34 -10.29 -3.08
CA PRO A 280 -15.24 -9.48 -3.60
C PRO A 280 -15.74 -8.19 -4.24
N TRP A 281 -15.15 -7.07 -3.84
CA TRP A 281 -15.38 -5.76 -4.46
C TRP A 281 -14.78 -5.71 -5.87
N ALA A 282 -13.59 -6.26 -6.07
CA ALA A 282 -13.05 -6.48 -7.41
C ALA A 282 -12.57 -7.93 -7.54
N PRO A 283 -13.34 -8.81 -8.21
CA PRO A 283 -12.86 -10.14 -8.54
C PRO A 283 -11.58 -10.06 -9.39
N ALA A 284 -10.66 -11.01 -9.25
CA ALA A 284 -9.39 -11.05 -9.97
C ALA A 284 -9.55 -10.88 -11.50
N LEU A 285 -10.64 -11.40 -12.08
CA LEU A 285 -10.95 -11.23 -13.49
C LEU A 285 -11.17 -9.77 -13.92
N LYS A 286 -11.68 -8.90 -13.03
CA LYS A 286 -11.79 -7.45 -13.27
C LYS A 286 -10.43 -6.77 -13.33
N MET A 287 -9.41 -7.36 -12.69
CA MET A 287 -8.04 -6.87 -12.79
C MET A 287 -7.28 -7.48 -13.99
N GLY A 288 -7.91 -8.36 -14.77
CA GLY A 288 -7.22 -9.14 -15.80
C GLY A 288 -6.37 -10.29 -15.24
N LEU A 289 -6.35 -10.48 -13.93
CA LEU A 289 -5.67 -11.58 -13.25
C LEU A 289 -6.44 -12.90 -13.40
N ASN A 290 -5.77 -14.03 -13.22
CA ASN A 290 -6.28 -15.40 -13.44
C ASN A 290 -6.87 -15.70 -14.84
N SER A 291 -6.88 -14.73 -15.74
CA SER A 291 -7.57 -14.81 -17.03
C SER A 291 -6.63 -15.15 -18.20
N MET A 292 -5.31 -15.09 -18.00
CA MET A 292 -4.30 -15.46 -18.99
C MET A 292 -4.23 -16.96 -19.32
N GLY A 293 -5.20 -17.76 -18.85
CA GLY A 293 -5.55 -19.04 -19.47
C GLY A 293 -4.62 -20.20 -19.14
N PHE A 294 -3.89 -20.16 -18.02
CA PHE A 294 -3.26 -21.38 -17.54
C PHE A 294 -4.33 -22.28 -16.90
N PRO A 295 -4.55 -23.52 -17.39
CA PRO A 295 -5.28 -24.49 -16.59
C PRO A 295 -4.54 -24.63 -15.25
N PRO A 296 -5.26 -24.75 -14.11
CA PRO A 296 -4.62 -24.92 -12.81
C PRO A 296 -3.58 -26.04 -12.95
N ASN A 297 -2.31 -25.69 -12.76
CA ASN A 297 -1.21 -26.63 -12.94
C ASN A 297 -1.47 -27.82 -12.00
N PRO A 298 -1.68 -29.04 -12.52
CA PRO A 298 -2.04 -30.18 -11.69
C PRO A 298 -0.87 -30.65 -10.79
N GLU A 299 0.37 -30.23 -11.09
CA GLU A 299 1.56 -30.51 -10.27
C GLU A 299 1.87 -29.41 -9.25
N LEU A 300 1.33 -28.19 -9.43
CA LEU A 300 1.48 -27.04 -8.53
C LEU A 300 0.16 -26.59 -7.88
N GLN A 301 -0.86 -27.45 -7.85
CA GLN A 301 -2.16 -27.22 -7.19
C GLN A 301 -2.81 -25.85 -7.45
N GLY A 302 -2.74 -25.36 -8.70
CA GLY A 302 -3.41 -24.10 -9.07
C GLY A 302 -2.70 -22.85 -8.55
N GLN A 303 -1.53 -22.53 -9.13
CA GLN A 303 -0.95 -21.18 -9.05
C GLN A 303 -2.02 -20.16 -9.45
N LEU A 304 -2.55 -19.46 -8.45
CA LEU A 304 -3.40 -18.30 -8.62
C LEU A 304 -2.51 -17.06 -8.49
N ASP A 305 -3.00 -15.97 -9.05
CA ASP A 305 -2.44 -14.67 -8.72
C ASP A 305 -2.77 -14.31 -7.27
N ASP A 306 -1.82 -13.64 -6.64
CA ASP A 306 -1.78 -13.35 -5.21
C ASP A 306 -1.20 -11.94 -5.03
N ILE A 307 -1.98 -11.05 -4.39
CA ILE A 307 -1.66 -9.62 -4.28
C ILE A 307 -0.92 -9.39 -2.97
N ASP A 308 0.26 -8.81 -3.09
CA ASP A 308 1.19 -8.64 -1.96
C ASP A 308 1.36 -7.18 -1.54
N GLY A 309 0.91 -6.24 -2.36
CA GLY A 309 0.90 -4.82 -2.05
C GLY A 309 -0.22 -4.18 -2.82
N LEU A 310 -0.93 -3.23 -2.22
CA LEU A 310 -2.18 -2.71 -2.76
C LEU A 310 -2.38 -1.24 -2.41
N VAL A 311 -2.75 -0.44 -3.41
CA VAL A 311 -3.28 0.92 -3.24
C VAL A 311 -4.50 1.08 -4.15
N VAL A 312 -5.64 1.44 -3.57
CA VAL A 312 -6.95 1.54 -4.24
C VAL A 312 -7.48 2.97 -4.20
N TRP A 313 -8.05 3.42 -5.31
CA TRP A 313 -8.87 4.62 -5.42
C TRP A 313 -10.28 4.22 -5.86
N ASP A 314 -11.26 4.42 -4.99
CA ASP A 314 -12.68 4.26 -5.28
C ASP A 314 -13.30 5.66 -5.41
N PHE A 315 -13.80 6.04 -6.59
CA PHE A 315 -14.35 7.39 -6.80
C PHE A 315 -15.84 7.49 -6.49
N GLY A 316 -16.46 6.45 -5.92
CA GLY A 316 -17.86 6.41 -5.53
C GLY A 316 -18.06 6.41 -4.02
N GLU A 317 -19.28 6.76 -3.56
CA GLU A 317 -19.68 6.30 -2.24
C GLU A 317 -19.83 4.78 -2.31
N PHE A 318 -19.13 4.05 -1.43
CA PHE A 318 -19.33 2.61 -1.35
C PHE A 318 -20.82 2.30 -1.17
N ASN A 319 -21.41 1.71 -2.19
CA ASN A 319 -22.81 1.35 -2.22
C ASN A 319 -22.93 -0.17 -2.06
N PRO A 320 -23.48 -0.68 -0.95
CA PRO A 320 -23.65 -2.13 -0.78
C PRO A 320 -24.55 -2.77 -1.85
N ASP A 321 -25.38 -1.98 -2.54
CA ASP A 321 -26.19 -2.43 -3.68
C ASP A 321 -25.41 -2.46 -5.00
N GLN A 322 -24.23 -1.82 -5.06
CA GLN A 322 -23.26 -1.87 -6.15
C GLN A 322 -21.90 -2.33 -5.60
N PRO A 323 -21.78 -3.61 -5.19
CA PRO A 323 -20.64 -4.09 -4.42
C PRO A 323 -19.41 -4.34 -5.31
N PHE A 324 -19.28 -3.62 -6.42
CA PHE A 324 -18.22 -3.87 -7.38
C PHE A 324 -17.53 -2.58 -7.80
N ALA A 325 -16.22 -2.66 -7.99
CA ALA A 325 -15.43 -1.61 -8.63
C ALA A 325 -16.09 -1.18 -9.96
N GLU A 326 -16.20 0.14 -10.15
CA GLU A 326 -16.70 0.77 -11.36
C GLU A 326 -15.60 0.81 -12.42
N ASP A 327 -15.79 0.02 -13.49
CA ASP A 327 -14.86 -0.04 -14.62
C ASP A 327 -14.57 1.34 -15.19
N LEU A 328 -13.29 1.63 -15.45
CA LEU A 328 -12.81 2.89 -16.05
C LEU A 328 -13.06 4.12 -15.16
N ARG A 329 -13.35 3.92 -13.87
CA ARG A 329 -13.50 4.99 -12.89
C ARG A 329 -12.60 4.72 -11.71
N ASP A 330 -12.78 3.56 -11.08
CA ASP A 330 -11.95 3.13 -9.97
C ASP A 330 -10.65 2.54 -10.54
N TYR A 331 -9.59 2.60 -9.74
CA TYR A 331 -8.33 2.01 -10.14
C TYR A 331 -7.49 1.60 -8.94
N ALA A 332 -6.48 0.79 -9.22
CA ALA A 332 -5.50 0.39 -8.23
C ALA A 332 -4.11 0.29 -8.84
N ILE A 333 -3.11 0.44 -7.98
CA ILE A 333 -1.78 -0.12 -8.21
C ILE A 333 -1.54 -1.26 -7.22
N PHE A 334 -0.81 -2.27 -7.65
CA PHE A 334 -0.59 -3.47 -6.84
C PHE A 334 0.74 -4.15 -7.19
N SER A 335 1.32 -4.89 -6.25
CA SER A 335 2.34 -5.90 -6.52
C SER A 335 1.72 -7.30 -6.47
N LEU A 336 2.43 -8.27 -7.03
CA LEU A 336 2.05 -9.68 -7.00
C LEU A 336 3.12 -10.46 -6.26
N SER A 337 2.75 -11.49 -5.50
CA SER A 337 3.76 -12.36 -4.89
C SER A 337 4.61 -13.03 -5.98
N GLU A 338 5.90 -13.26 -5.72
CA GLU A 338 6.91 -13.70 -6.72
C GLU A 338 6.50 -14.97 -7.52
N ARG A 339 5.62 -15.80 -6.93
CA ARG A 339 5.12 -17.06 -7.49
C ARG A 339 3.74 -16.96 -8.19
N SER A 340 3.21 -15.75 -8.34
CA SER A 340 1.96 -15.50 -9.05
C SER A 340 2.02 -15.96 -10.51
N ALA A 341 0.94 -16.58 -10.98
CA ALA A 341 0.87 -17.15 -12.33
C ALA A 341 1.04 -16.09 -13.43
N SER A 342 0.54 -14.87 -13.20
CA SER A 342 0.68 -13.75 -14.12
C SER A 342 2.13 -13.29 -14.23
N LEU A 343 2.93 -13.32 -13.16
CA LEU A 343 4.36 -13.03 -13.25
C LEU A 343 5.09 -14.07 -14.11
N ASP A 344 4.82 -15.36 -13.89
CA ASP A 344 5.39 -16.43 -14.71
C ASP A 344 5.03 -16.28 -16.20
N ALA A 345 3.78 -15.92 -16.49
CA ALA A 345 3.32 -15.63 -17.85
C ALA A 345 4.09 -14.45 -18.47
N LEU A 346 4.22 -13.33 -17.76
CA LEU A 346 4.95 -12.15 -18.21
C LEU A 346 6.44 -12.43 -18.44
N ARG A 347 7.09 -13.16 -17.52
CA ARG A 347 8.48 -13.62 -17.68
C ARG A 347 8.63 -14.48 -18.93
N SER A 348 7.67 -15.38 -19.20
CA SER A 348 7.67 -16.22 -20.41
C SER A 348 7.54 -15.41 -21.71
N MET A 349 6.92 -14.22 -21.64
CA MET A 349 6.84 -13.26 -22.73
C MET A 349 8.08 -12.35 -22.84
N GLY A 350 9.05 -12.50 -21.93
CA GLY A 350 10.32 -11.77 -21.94
C GLY A 350 10.30 -10.44 -21.20
N PHE A 351 9.27 -10.17 -20.38
CA PHE A 351 9.28 -9.01 -19.49
C PHE A 351 10.15 -9.30 -18.26
N PRO A 352 10.99 -8.34 -17.82
CA PRO A 352 11.78 -8.47 -16.59
C PRO A 352 10.90 -8.13 -15.39
N VAL A 353 9.97 -9.02 -15.03
CA VAL A 353 9.08 -8.82 -13.88
C VAL A 353 9.42 -9.80 -12.76
N ASP A 354 9.22 -9.32 -11.54
CA ASP A 354 9.37 -10.01 -10.26
C ASP A 354 8.30 -9.49 -9.27
N GLY A 355 8.31 -9.98 -8.03
CA GLY A 355 7.37 -9.58 -6.98
C GLY A 355 7.49 -8.11 -6.59
N SER A 356 8.61 -7.47 -6.93
CA SER A 356 8.79 -6.03 -6.75
C SER A 356 8.25 -5.17 -7.89
N THR A 357 7.66 -5.79 -8.92
CA THR A 357 7.01 -5.07 -10.02
C THR A 357 5.64 -4.57 -9.59
N ILE A 358 5.39 -3.27 -9.84
CA ILE A 358 4.12 -2.62 -9.56
C ILE A 358 3.29 -2.58 -10.83
N PHE A 359 2.06 -3.04 -10.74
CA PHE A 359 1.06 -3.07 -11.79
C PHE A 359 0.00 -2.01 -11.57
N PHE A 360 -0.77 -1.70 -12.63
CA PHE A 360 -1.93 -0.82 -12.61
C PHE A 360 -3.12 -1.52 -13.24
N THR A 361 -4.32 -1.31 -12.68
CA THR A 361 -5.62 -1.75 -13.20
C THR A 361 -6.64 -0.62 -13.07
N ASP A 362 -7.51 -0.48 -14.05
CA ASP A 362 -8.72 0.38 -14.03
C ASP A 362 -10.01 -0.46 -13.94
N PHE A 363 -9.86 -1.69 -13.44
CA PHE A 363 -10.88 -2.72 -13.26
C PHE A 363 -11.66 -3.12 -14.53
N SER A 364 -11.18 -2.72 -15.71
CA SER A 364 -11.80 -3.04 -17.02
C SER A 364 -11.60 -4.49 -17.48
N GLY A 365 -10.97 -5.34 -16.66
CA GLY A 365 -10.56 -6.70 -17.01
C GLY A 365 -9.14 -6.78 -17.56
N ALA A 366 -8.31 -5.78 -17.30
CA ALA A 366 -6.94 -5.67 -17.79
C ALA A 366 -6.01 -5.08 -16.72
N PHE A 367 -4.72 -5.40 -16.81
CA PHE A 367 -3.67 -4.71 -16.06
C PHE A 367 -2.46 -4.37 -16.94
N ALA A 368 -1.60 -3.48 -16.46
CA ALA A 368 -0.36 -3.09 -17.11
C ALA A 368 0.79 -2.98 -16.11
N ILE A 369 2.03 -3.09 -16.60
CA ILE A 369 3.21 -2.77 -15.79
C ILE A 369 3.23 -1.25 -15.58
N TYR A 370 3.10 -0.82 -14.34
CA TYR A 370 3.21 0.59 -13.95
C TYR A 370 4.66 0.98 -13.68
N LEU A 371 5.40 0.17 -12.90
CA LEU A 371 6.81 0.35 -12.57
C LEU A 371 7.51 -1.00 -12.38
N TYR A 372 8.79 -1.09 -12.75
CA TYR A 372 9.68 -2.19 -12.34
C TYR A 372 10.31 -1.89 -10.98
N GLY A 373 10.65 -2.92 -10.19
CA GLY A 373 11.31 -2.75 -8.88
C GLY A 373 12.62 -1.96 -8.94
N SER A 374 13.40 -2.13 -10.01
CA SER A 374 14.61 -1.32 -10.25
C SER A 374 14.35 0.18 -10.34
N GLN A 375 13.13 0.61 -10.67
CA GLN A 375 12.72 2.02 -10.70
C GLN A 375 12.43 2.60 -9.32
N VAL A 376 12.28 1.76 -8.29
CA VAL A 376 12.17 2.18 -6.89
C VAL A 376 13.42 1.79 -6.08
N GLY A 377 14.47 1.32 -6.75
CA GLY A 377 15.76 1.02 -6.13
C GLY A 377 15.91 -0.40 -5.59
N ILE A 378 15.00 -1.31 -5.97
CA ILE A 378 15.09 -2.74 -5.64
C ILE A 378 15.97 -3.45 -6.67
N GLU A 379 16.79 -4.39 -6.21
CA GLU A 379 17.64 -5.19 -7.08
C GLU A 379 16.79 -6.21 -7.86
N ASP A 380 16.62 -5.95 -9.16
CA ASP A 380 16.05 -6.89 -10.13
C ASP A 380 17.10 -7.99 -10.41
N TRP A 381 16.90 -9.16 -9.78
CA TRP A 381 17.88 -10.23 -9.87
C TRP A 381 17.76 -10.94 -11.22
N SER A 382 18.80 -10.82 -12.03
CA SER A 382 18.90 -11.51 -13.31
C SER A 382 18.69 -13.03 -13.18
N ILE A 383 17.65 -13.56 -13.84
CA ILE A 383 17.38 -14.96 -14.24
C ILE A 383 18.36 -15.97 -13.60
N GLY A 384 18.05 -16.46 -12.39
CA GLY A 384 18.81 -17.56 -11.79
C GLY A 384 18.65 -17.77 -10.28
N ASP A 385 18.25 -16.74 -9.52
CA ASP A 385 18.00 -16.81 -8.06
C ASP A 385 16.65 -16.13 -7.78
N GLN A 386 15.55 -16.78 -8.18
CA GLN A 386 14.26 -16.16 -8.52
C GLN A 386 13.17 -16.20 -7.42
N GLN A 387 13.45 -15.98 -6.13
CA GLN A 387 12.39 -16.30 -5.14
C GLN A 387 12.11 -15.31 -4.03
N PHE A 388 12.75 -14.13 -3.99
CA PHE A 388 12.72 -13.35 -2.75
C PHE A 388 12.70 -11.82 -2.86
N SER A 389 12.65 -11.24 -4.07
CA SER A 389 12.45 -9.79 -4.20
C SER A 389 10.96 -9.52 -4.28
N ASN A 390 10.41 -8.96 -3.21
CA ASN A 390 8.99 -8.70 -3.09
C ASN A 390 8.71 -7.37 -2.38
N LEU A 391 7.54 -6.82 -2.68
CA LEU A 391 7.01 -5.61 -2.06
C LEU A 391 5.84 -6.03 -1.15
N ASP A 392 6.12 -6.13 0.15
CA ASP A 392 5.15 -6.56 1.16
C ASP A 392 4.16 -5.45 1.50
N ALA A 393 4.58 -4.18 1.47
CA ALA A 393 3.64 -3.07 1.63
C ALA A 393 3.86 -2.06 0.53
N LEU A 394 2.74 -1.51 0.04
CA LEU A 394 2.73 -0.50 -1.01
C LEU A 394 1.84 0.66 -0.58
N GLU A 395 2.34 1.87 -0.77
CA GLU A 395 1.63 3.11 -0.45
C GLU A 395 2.10 4.20 -1.40
N ILE A 396 1.37 5.29 -1.51
CA ILE A 396 1.77 6.47 -2.26
C ILE A 396 2.06 7.65 -1.34
N ASN A 397 2.93 8.52 -1.81
CA ASN A 397 3.01 9.89 -1.32
C ASN A 397 2.67 10.81 -2.47
N ALA A 398 1.41 11.14 -2.58
CA ALA A 398 0.99 12.24 -3.41
C ALA A 398 1.25 13.53 -2.63
N GLN A 399 2.10 14.41 -3.17
CA GLN A 399 2.01 15.81 -2.78
C GLN A 399 0.64 16.26 -3.25
N VAL A 400 -0.31 16.38 -2.32
CA VAL A 400 -1.50 17.20 -2.50
C VAL A 400 -0.95 18.59 -2.68
N THR A 401 -0.65 18.93 -3.92
CA THR A 401 -0.64 20.32 -4.32
C THR A 401 -2.11 20.61 -4.30
N PRO A 402 -2.65 21.35 -3.31
CA PRO A 402 -4.08 21.63 -3.31
C PRO A 402 -4.38 22.14 -4.71
N PRO A 403 -5.33 21.52 -5.42
CA PRO A 403 -5.37 21.57 -6.88
C PRO A 403 -5.43 23.03 -7.28
N CYS A 404 -4.36 23.66 -7.77
CA CYS A 404 -4.48 25.01 -8.32
C CYS A 404 -5.20 25.00 -9.68
N ASP A 405 -5.95 23.93 -10.01
CA ASP A 405 -6.86 23.95 -11.15
C ASP A 405 -8.04 24.85 -10.80
N PRO A 406 -8.16 26.02 -11.45
CA PRO A 406 -9.19 26.97 -11.12
C PRO A 406 -10.61 26.39 -11.27
N CYS A 407 -10.84 25.44 -12.17
CA CYS A 407 -12.19 24.91 -12.40
C CYS A 407 -12.59 23.87 -11.38
N LEU A 408 -11.64 23.02 -10.99
CA LEU A 408 -11.87 22.03 -9.96
C LEU A 408 -12.10 22.68 -8.59
N LEU A 409 -11.32 23.72 -8.27
CA LEU A 409 -11.52 24.50 -7.05
C LEU A 409 -12.85 25.24 -7.06
N ALA A 410 -13.24 25.80 -8.20
CA ALA A 410 -14.49 26.52 -8.29
C ALA A 410 -15.73 25.62 -8.14
N ASP A 411 -15.63 24.33 -8.47
CA ASP A 411 -16.66 23.29 -8.32
C ASP A 411 -16.67 22.73 -6.88
N VAL A 412 -17.11 23.55 -5.93
CA VAL A 412 -17.03 23.23 -4.50
C VAL A 412 -18.09 22.21 -4.06
N ASN A 413 -19.15 22.01 -4.85
CA ASN A 413 -20.12 20.97 -4.57
C ASN A 413 -19.77 19.61 -5.20
N GLY A 414 -18.76 19.57 -6.09
CA GLY A 414 -18.26 18.36 -6.73
C GLY A 414 -19.23 17.73 -7.73
N ASP A 415 -20.16 18.52 -8.29
CA ASP A 415 -21.16 17.99 -9.23
C ASP A 415 -20.66 17.92 -10.69
N GLY A 416 -19.40 18.32 -10.91
CA GLY A 416 -18.70 18.25 -12.20
C GLY A 416 -18.94 19.47 -13.08
N VAL A 417 -19.69 20.48 -12.63
CA VAL A 417 -19.94 21.72 -13.36
C VAL A 417 -19.92 22.95 -12.47
N VAL A 418 -19.01 23.89 -12.77
CA VAL A 418 -18.95 25.19 -12.11
C VAL A 418 -20.20 26.03 -12.41
N THR A 419 -21.09 26.15 -11.42
CA THR A 419 -22.33 26.90 -11.46
C THR A 419 -22.46 27.85 -10.25
N PRO A 420 -23.45 28.75 -10.21
CA PRO A 420 -23.71 29.54 -8.99
C PRO A 420 -24.02 28.69 -7.74
N ALA A 421 -24.34 27.39 -7.88
CA ALA A 421 -24.53 26.49 -6.75
C ALA A 421 -23.24 26.33 -5.92
N ASP A 422 -22.09 26.34 -6.60
CA ASP A 422 -20.78 26.22 -5.96
C ASP A 422 -20.44 27.36 -5.02
N PHE A 423 -20.95 28.57 -5.30
CA PHE A 423 -20.76 29.67 -4.38
C PHE A 423 -21.41 29.38 -3.02
N SER A 424 -22.59 28.74 -3.03
CA SER A 424 -23.28 28.38 -1.80
C SER A 424 -22.56 27.26 -1.05
N ALA A 425 -21.98 26.31 -1.80
CA ALA A 425 -21.12 25.27 -1.25
C ALA A 425 -19.83 25.87 -0.65
N TRP A 426 -19.18 26.80 -1.35
CA TRP A 426 -18.01 27.54 -0.88
C TRP A 426 -18.28 28.33 0.39
N VAL A 427 -19.40 29.06 0.48
CA VAL A 427 -19.78 29.78 1.72
C VAL A 427 -19.95 28.81 2.90
N THR A 428 -20.53 27.64 2.65
CA THR A 428 -20.70 26.61 3.69
C THR A 428 -19.34 26.05 4.14
N ALA A 429 -18.48 25.70 3.17
CA ALA A 429 -17.13 25.23 3.39
C ALA A 429 -16.29 26.24 4.20
N PHE A 430 -16.32 27.51 3.79
CA PHE A 430 -15.59 28.60 4.43
C PHE A 430 -16.00 28.81 5.90
N ASN A 431 -17.31 28.79 6.20
CA ASN A 431 -17.81 28.96 7.57
C ASN A 431 -17.47 27.77 8.48
N ASN A 432 -17.29 26.59 7.90
CA ASN A 432 -16.91 25.37 8.63
C ASN A 432 -15.38 25.21 8.76
N GLY A 433 -14.58 26.05 8.07
CA GLY A 433 -13.13 25.87 7.99
C GLY A 433 -12.71 24.64 7.19
N ASP A 434 -13.55 24.21 6.23
CA ASP A 434 -13.31 23.04 5.39
C ASP A 434 -12.18 23.34 4.38
N PRO A 435 -11.16 22.46 4.25
CA PRO A 435 -10.04 22.64 3.32
C PRO A 435 -10.44 22.94 1.86
N LYS A 436 -11.60 22.48 1.37
CA LYS A 436 -12.04 22.80 0.00
C LYS A 436 -12.39 24.29 -0.22
N ALA A 437 -12.52 25.05 0.86
CA ALA A 437 -12.67 26.50 0.79
C ALA A 437 -11.34 27.23 0.52
N ASP A 438 -10.19 26.56 0.61
CA ASP A 438 -8.87 27.08 0.21
C ASP A 438 -8.77 27.08 -1.32
N GLN A 439 -8.93 28.27 -1.90
CA GLN A 439 -9.09 28.48 -3.33
C GLN A 439 -7.82 29.06 -3.96
N ASN A 440 -6.90 29.54 -3.13
CA ASN A 440 -5.57 29.98 -3.56
C ASN A 440 -4.48 28.93 -3.30
N CYS A 441 -4.85 27.83 -2.64
CA CYS A 441 -3.99 26.69 -2.31
C CYS A 441 -2.81 27.05 -1.42
N ASP A 442 -2.97 28.03 -0.53
CA ASP A 442 -1.93 28.44 0.41
C ASP A 442 -1.94 27.65 1.73
N GLY A 443 -2.87 26.71 1.86
CA GLY A 443 -3.07 25.86 3.03
C GLY A 443 -3.83 26.55 4.16
N VAL A 444 -4.38 27.75 3.93
CA VAL A 444 -5.07 28.54 4.95
C VAL A 444 -6.40 29.07 4.41
N VAL A 445 -7.51 28.46 4.87
CA VAL A 445 -8.85 29.00 4.64
C VAL A 445 -8.97 30.40 5.26
N SER A 446 -9.01 31.41 4.42
CA SER A 446 -8.92 32.82 4.76
C SER A 446 -9.76 33.67 3.80
N PRO A 447 -10.03 34.95 4.14
CA PRO A 447 -10.73 35.84 3.20
C PRO A 447 -10.05 36.01 1.84
N ALA A 448 -8.78 35.63 1.69
CA ALA A 448 -8.10 35.63 0.39
C ALA A 448 -8.74 34.64 -0.59
N ASP A 449 -9.31 33.54 -0.08
CA ASP A 449 -9.92 32.50 -0.87
C ASP A 449 -11.19 32.93 -1.59
N PHE A 450 -11.92 33.91 -1.06
CA PHE A 450 -13.06 34.46 -1.80
C PHE A 450 -12.62 35.07 -3.13
N SER A 451 -11.49 35.81 -3.11
CA SER A 451 -10.96 36.45 -4.32
C SER A 451 -10.42 35.41 -5.30
N ALA A 452 -9.83 34.34 -4.78
CA ALA A 452 -9.38 33.22 -5.59
C ALA A 452 -10.55 32.44 -6.18
N TRP A 453 -11.60 32.12 -5.40
CA TRP A 453 -12.83 31.49 -5.89
C TRP A 453 -13.47 32.29 -7.02
N VAL A 454 -13.59 33.62 -6.88
CA VAL A 454 -14.13 34.47 -7.95
C VAL A 454 -13.26 34.41 -9.21
N THR A 455 -11.95 34.38 -9.05
CA THR A 455 -11.01 34.25 -10.18
C THR A 455 -11.20 32.89 -10.87
N ASN A 456 -11.26 31.85 -10.06
CA ASN A 456 -11.46 30.46 -10.45
C ASN A 456 -12.79 30.27 -11.20
N TYR A 457 -13.90 30.72 -10.62
CA TYR A 457 -15.24 30.71 -11.21
C TYR A 457 -15.26 31.37 -12.61
N ASN A 458 -14.71 32.58 -12.73
CA ASN A 458 -14.71 33.33 -13.98
C ASN A 458 -13.81 32.72 -15.07
N LEU A 459 -12.85 31.87 -14.72
CA LEU A 459 -12.04 31.14 -15.70
C LEU A 459 -12.80 29.96 -16.32
N CYS A 460 -13.87 29.51 -15.66
CA CYS A 460 -14.53 28.24 -15.95
C CYS A 460 -15.98 28.42 -16.42
N THR A 461 -16.56 29.59 -16.16
CA THR A 461 -17.83 30.00 -16.76
C THR A 461 -17.60 30.86 -18.01
N PRO A 462 -18.22 30.53 -19.17
CA PRO A 462 -18.01 31.23 -20.43
C PRO A 462 -18.54 32.66 -20.51
#